data_AF-A0A1Y4WMJ1-F1
#
_entry.id   AF-A0A1Y4WMJ1-F1
#
_cell.length_a   1.000
_cell.length_b   1.000
_cell.length_c   1.000
_cell.angle_alpha   90.00
_cell.angle_beta   90.00
_cell.angle_gamma   90.00
#
_symmetry.space_group_name_H-M   'P 1'
#
loop_
_entity.id
_entity.type
_entity.pdbx_description
1 polymer ?
#
loop_
_entity_poly.entity_id
_entity_poly.type
_entity_poly.pdbx_seq_one_letter_code
_entity_poly.pdbx_strand_id
1 'polypeptide(L)'
;MKNKLHENQLYLLRHLARFQMLSYPDCLELLNTVGTKNRTALSYAFRPLTKNKYVSKQRDGCVSILAKGRALFPGVTPLISTGGGAAERRRVMEVSRMAALMERSGVPCFGELQEFVQLYFIPSACWRKIVLGILSTTRFAGMLMAGEERLAVYDIGDGRIEWQGRAEGSLFHPRYGSYAVQATGMLLICRDGLRNSVAEQIIRYTMWQRRQLLCDRLPAQRERPVRWSRAPIRLRKLYGRVYLTTPSRFRRDLERILAVPGEIRARCGDDGIPLHDPAQGDYERGNYRGFVCYAADLLKYVYFFSAVRALMRMLDAPGTQPPALRYEIYIHEGDEGLLALYPDCLDLEGLNIYVYQPKEDPAGH
;
A
#
# COMPACT_ATOMS: atom_id res chain seq x y z
N MET A 1 3.45 5.78 45.43
CA MET A 1 3.23 6.56 44.17
C MET A 1 2.24 5.80 43.29
N LYS A 2 1.05 6.35 43.01
CA LYS A 2 0.18 5.86 41.94
C LYS A 2 0.96 6.03 40.63
N ASN A 3 1.42 4.95 40.01
CA ASN A 3 2.20 5.01 38.77
C ASN A 3 1.36 5.69 37.67
N LYS A 4 1.63 6.97 37.41
CA LYS A 4 1.04 7.72 36.30
C LYS A 4 1.61 7.13 35.02
N LEU A 5 0.78 6.42 34.25
CA LEU A 5 1.18 5.91 32.93
C LEU A 5 1.47 7.09 32.01
N HIS A 6 2.51 6.97 31.20
CA HIS A 6 2.82 7.97 30.18
C HIS A 6 1.83 7.87 29.01
N GLU A 7 1.73 8.94 28.23
CA GLU A 7 0.80 9.02 27.09
C GLU A 7 1.00 7.89 26.07
N ASN A 8 2.24 7.61 25.66
CA ASN A 8 2.53 6.50 24.75
C ASN A 8 2.17 5.13 25.32
N GLN A 9 2.28 4.95 26.64
CA GLN A 9 1.85 3.72 27.30
C GLN A 9 0.32 3.59 27.27
N LEU A 10 -0.41 4.68 27.52
CA LEU A 10 -1.86 4.72 27.39
C LEU A 10 -2.29 4.47 25.95
N TYR A 11 -1.60 5.03 24.97
CA TYR A 11 -1.83 4.81 23.55
C TYR A 11 -1.67 3.33 23.17
N LEU A 12 -0.55 2.70 23.56
CA LEU A 12 -0.33 1.26 23.36
C LEU A 12 -1.44 0.41 24.01
N LEU A 13 -1.81 0.73 25.25
CA LEU A 13 -2.88 -0.01 25.94
C LEU A 13 -4.25 0.19 25.28
N ARG A 14 -4.57 1.40 24.80
CA ARG A 14 -5.80 1.68 24.06
C ARG A 14 -5.82 0.89 22.75
N HIS A 15 -4.71 0.88 22.02
CA HIS A 15 -4.56 0.08 20.80
C HIS A 15 -4.79 -1.41 21.09
N LEU A 16 -4.11 -1.97 22.09
CA LEU A 16 -4.30 -3.36 22.48
C LEU A 16 -5.71 -3.65 23.04
N ALA A 17 -6.41 -2.69 23.63
CA ALA A 17 -7.81 -2.86 24.03
C ALA A 17 -8.71 -3.10 22.81
N ARG A 18 -8.41 -2.44 21.68
CA ARG A 18 -9.13 -2.59 20.41
C ARG A 18 -8.74 -3.86 19.65
N PHE A 19 -7.45 -4.19 19.61
CA PHE A 19 -6.91 -5.24 18.73
C PHE A 19 -6.42 -6.50 19.46
N GLN A 20 -6.54 -6.53 20.79
CA GLN A 20 -6.24 -7.64 21.70
C GLN A 20 -4.75 -8.01 21.83
N MET A 21 -4.01 -8.08 20.72
CA MET A 21 -2.62 -8.51 20.69
C MET A 21 -1.77 -7.82 19.62
N LEU A 22 -0.47 -7.77 19.88
CA LEU A 22 0.55 -7.22 18.98
C LEU A 22 1.90 -7.89 19.27
N SER A 23 2.84 -7.84 18.33
CA SER A 23 4.19 -8.35 18.60
C SER A 23 4.96 -7.41 19.54
N TYR A 24 5.87 -7.97 20.35
CA TYR A 24 6.72 -7.16 21.24
C TYR A 24 7.52 -6.09 20.49
N PRO A 25 8.18 -6.36 19.35
CA PRO A 25 8.83 -5.32 18.56
C PRO A 25 7.87 -4.18 18.16
N ASP A 26 6.67 -4.51 17.67
CA ASP A 26 5.69 -3.49 17.26
C ASP A 26 5.16 -2.68 18.47
N CYS A 27 5.07 -3.30 19.66
CA CYS A 27 4.75 -2.58 20.89
C CYS A 27 5.83 -1.54 21.24
N LEU A 28 7.11 -1.88 21.03
CA LEU A 28 8.20 -0.92 21.27
C LEU A 28 8.14 0.24 20.30
N GLU A 29 7.79 -0.01 19.03
CA GLU A 29 7.59 1.04 18.04
C GLU A 29 6.43 1.98 18.41
N LEU A 30 5.38 1.49 19.08
CA LEU A 30 4.31 2.36 19.59
C LEU A 30 4.70 3.15 20.84
N LEU A 31 5.72 2.70 21.57
CA LEU A 31 6.27 3.45 22.71
C LEU A 31 7.29 4.50 22.28
N ASN A 32 7.79 4.42 21.05
CA ASN A 32 8.81 5.30 20.51
C ASN A 32 8.29 6.74 20.40
N THR A 33 8.92 7.68 21.13
CA THR A 33 8.77 9.12 20.91
C THR A 33 9.83 9.61 19.93
N VAL A 34 9.57 10.72 19.25
CA VAL A 34 10.55 11.43 18.42
C VAL A 34 11.86 11.59 19.22
N GLY A 35 12.95 10.97 18.73
CA GLY A 35 14.28 11.03 19.35
C GLY A 35 14.77 9.75 20.06
N THR A 36 13.91 8.78 20.41
CA THR A 36 14.33 7.60 21.20
C THR A 36 14.47 6.32 20.37
N LYS A 37 15.56 6.20 19.59
CA LYS A 37 15.87 4.94 18.86
C LYS A 37 16.50 3.85 19.75
N ASN A 38 16.76 4.13 21.03
CA ASN A 38 17.41 3.18 21.92
C ASN A 38 16.44 2.09 22.39
N ARG A 39 16.59 0.87 21.84
CA ARG A 39 15.80 -0.32 22.16
C ARG A 39 15.80 -0.68 23.65
N THR A 40 16.88 -0.37 24.36
CA THR A 40 16.99 -0.58 25.80
C THR A 40 16.04 0.34 26.56
N ALA A 41 16.00 1.64 26.20
CA ALA A 41 15.10 2.61 26.80
C ALA A 41 13.62 2.25 26.56
N LEU A 42 13.26 1.83 25.34
CA LEU A 42 11.90 1.38 25.02
C LEU A 42 11.51 0.12 25.81
N SER A 43 12.46 -0.80 26.03
CA SER A 43 12.23 -1.98 26.87
C SER A 43 11.99 -1.61 28.34
N TYR A 44 12.69 -0.60 28.86
CA TYR A 44 12.42 -0.04 30.19
C TYR A 44 11.07 0.66 30.27
N ALA A 45 10.64 1.36 29.22
CA ALA A 45 9.30 1.95 29.14
C ALA A 45 8.18 0.89 29.08
N PHE A 46 8.45 -0.29 28.50
CA PHE A 46 7.48 -1.39 28.45
C PHE A 46 7.37 -2.16 29.78
N ARG A 47 8.48 -2.30 30.53
CA ARG A 47 8.55 -3.12 31.76
C ARG A 47 7.48 -2.81 32.83
N PRO A 48 7.10 -1.53 33.09
CA PRO A 48 5.99 -1.23 33.98
C PRO A 48 4.65 -1.84 33.54
N LEU A 49 4.42 -2.01 32.24
CA LEU A 49 3.16 -2.56 31.72
C LEU A 49 2.99 -4.03 32.09
N THR A 50 4.06 -4.82 32.01
CA THR A 50 4.05 -6.23 32.44
C THR A 50 4.08 -6.34 33.96
N LYS A 51 4.96 -5.60 34.64
CA LYS A 51 5.08 -5.63 36.11
C LYS A 51 3.75 -5.31 36.80
N ASN A 52 3.02 -4.32 36.30
CA ASN A 52 1.74 -3.90 36.87
C ASN A 52 0.53 -4.67 36.34
N LYS A 53 0.76 -5.75 35.56
CA LYS A 53 -0.26 -6.65 35.00
C LYS A 53 -1.27 -5.94 34.08
N TYR A 54 -0.84 -4.92 33.32
CA TYR A 54 -1.66 -4.32 32.26
C TYR A 54 -1.62 -5.15 30.97
N VAL A 55 -0.46 -5.75 30.68
CA VAL A 55 -0.25 -6.64 29.52
C VAL A 55 0.50 -7.90 29.94
N SER A 56 0.36 -8.97 29.15
CA SER A 56 1.15 -10.19 29.27
C SER A 56 2.01 -10.36 28.02
N LYS A 57 3.31 -10.64 28.22
CA LYS A 57 4.27 -10.97 27.16
C LYS A 57 4.57 -12.46 27.22
N GLN A 58 4.29 -13.17 26.13
CA GLN A 58 4.57 -14.60 25.97
C GLN A 58 6.01 -14.82 25.46
N ARG A 59 6.50 -16.07 25.57
CA ARG A 59 7.86 -16.46 25.14
C ARG A 59 8.09 -16.29 23.64
N ASP A 60 7.04 -16.47 22.84
CA ASP A 60 7.03 -16.27 21.39
C ASP A 60 7.07 -14.79 20.97
N GLY A 61 7.09 -13.86 21.94
CA GLY A 61 7.10 -12.42 21.70
C GLY A 61 5.72 -11.81 21.48
N CYS A 62 4.63 -12.58 21.61
CA CYS A 62 3.27 -12.06 21.58
C CYS A 62 2.97 -11.25 22.84
N VAL A 63 2.39 -10.06 22.68
CA VAL A 63 1.92 -9.21 23.77
C VAL A 63 0.40 -9.13 23.69
N SER A 64 -0.28 -9.39 24.80
CA SER A 64 -1.74 -9.35 24.91
C SER A 64 -2.18 -8.45 26.06
N ILE A 65 -3.31 -7.77 25.89
CA ILE A 65 -3.88 -6.94 26.97
C ILE A 65 -4.54 -7.83 28.04
N LEU A 66 -4.33 -7.47 29.31
CA LEU A 66 -4.98 -8.11 30.46
C LEU A 66 -6.22 -7.31 30.88
N ALA A 67 -7.10 -7.94 31.68
CA ALA A 67 -8.34 -7.32 32.17
C ALA A 67 -8.09 -5.95 32.83
N LYS A 68 -7.01 -5.81 33.62
CA LYS A 68 -6.63 -4.54 34.25
C LYS A 68 -6.26 -3.46 33.24
N GLY A 69 -5.57 -3.80 32.15
CA GLY A 69 -5.27 -2.85 31.07
C GLY A 69 -6.53 -2.44 30.31
N ARG A 70 -7.41 -3.41 30.03
CA ARG A 70 -8.70 -3.18 29.36
C ARG A 70 -9.63 -2.30 30.18
N ALA A 71 -9.64 -2.46 31.51
CA ALA A 71 -10.46 -1.68 32.43
C ALA A 71 -10.14 -0.17 32.41
N LEU A 72 -8.98 0.24 31.87
CA LEU A 72 -8.67 1.66 31.65
C LEU A 72 -9.52 2.30 30.55
N PHE A 73 -10.16 1.50 29.70
CA PHE A 73 -10.91 1.96 28.53
C PHE A 73 -12.29 1.27 28.44
N PRO A 74 -13.21 1.52 29.39
CA PRO A 74 -14.49 0.82 29.48
C PRO A 74 -15.40 1.05 28.26
N GLY A 75 -15.28 2.20 27.58
CA GLY A 75 -16.05 2.52 26.37
C GLY A 75 -15.43 2.03 25.06
N VAL A 76 -14.31 1.28 25.10
CA VAL A 76 -13.63 0.81 23.88
C VAL A 76 -14.10 -0.59 23.50
N THR A 77 -14.85 -0.67 22.41
CA THR A 77 -15.26 -1.94 21.81
C THR A 77 -14.08 -2.61 21.08
N PRO A 78 -13.79 -3.89 21.35
CA PRO A 78 -12.81 -4.66 20.58
C PRO A 78 -13.20 -4.75 19.11
N LEU A 79 -12.26 -4.44 18.21
CA LEU A 79 -12.43 -4.59 16.76
C LEU A 79 -12.09 -6.01 16.29
N ILE A 80 -11.26 -6.72 17.05
CA ILE A 80 -10.83 -8.09 16.73
C ILE A 80 -10.89 -8.95 18.00
N SER A 81 -11.49 -10.12 17.90
CA SER A 81 -11.49 -11.14 18.96
C SER A 81 -10.38 -12.17 18.73
N THR A 82 -9.78 -12.66 19.80
CA THR A 82 -8.86 -13.81 19.75
C THR A 82 -9.64 -15.09 19.99
N GLY A 83 -10.02 -15.79 18.93
CA GLY A 83 -10.78 -17.03 19.02
C GLY A 83 -10.19 -18.12 18.13
N GLY A 84 -8.94 -18.53 18.33
CA GLY A 84 -8.41 -19.65 17.57
C GLY A 84 -6.93 -19.95 17.73
N GLY A 85 -6.44 -20.83 16.84
CA GLY A 85 -5.08 -21.39 16.89
C GLY A 85 -3.96 -20.42 16.50
N ALA A 86 -2.74 -20.94 16.33
CA ALA A 86 -1.56 -20.12 16.04
C ALA A 86 -1.63 -19.32 14.73
N ALA A 87 -2.37 -19.80 13.71
CA ALA A 87 -2.58 -19.07 12.46
C ALA A 87 -3.45 -17.82 12.66
N GLU A 88 -4.53 -17.95 13.42
CA GLU A 88 -5.41 -16.82 13.72
C GLU A 88 -4.72 -15.78 14.59
N ARG A 89 -3.96 -16.20 15.61
CA ARG A 89 -3.16 -15.26 16.42
C ARG A 89 -2.17 -14.47 15.58
N ARG A 90 -1.47 -15.11 14.64
CA ARG A 90 -0.60 -14.40 13.69
C ARG A 90 -1.37 -13.38 12.87
N ARG A 91 -2.57 -13.76 12.41
CA ARG A 91 -3.42 -12.88 11.64
C ARG A 91 -3.88 -11.65 12.41
N VAL A 92 -4.29 -11.82 13.67
CA VAL A 92 -4.67 -10.71 14.55
C VAL A 92 -3.48 -9.75 14.72
N MET A 93 -2.27 -10.27 14.95
CA MET A 93 -1.07 -9.43 15.08
C MET A 93 -0.74 -8.65 13.80
N GLU A 94 -0.90 -9.25 12.61
CA GLU A 94 -0.68 -8.56 11.33
C GLU A 94 -1.67 -7.41 11.12
N VAL A 95 -2.95 -7.65 11.38
CA VAL A 95 -3.99 -6.62 11.26
C VAL A 95 -3.79 -5.52 12.32
N SER A 96 -3.44 -5.91 13.54
CA SER A 96 -3.11 -5.02 14.65
C SER A 96 -1.92 -4.10 14.32
N ARG A 97 -0.83 -4.67 13.78
CA ARG A 97 0.31 -3.89 13.26
C ARG A 97 -0.12 -2.90 12.19
N MET A 98 -0.95 -3.32 11.25
CA MET A 98 -1.43 -2.43 10.19
C MET A 98 -2.26 -1.28 10.76
N ALA A 99 -3.19 -1.58 11.66
CA ALA A 99 -3.98 -0.54 12.34
C ALA A 99 -3.10 0.43 13.12
N ALA A 100 -2.05 -0.06 13.79
CA ALA A 100 -1.09 0.78 14.49
C ALA A 100 -0.34 1.72 13.52
N LEU A 101 0.03 1.23 12.34
CA LEU A 101 0.63 2.06 11.28
C LEU A 101 -0.34 3.14 10.80
N MET A 102 -1.60 2.76 10.55
CA MET A 102 -2.67 3.68 10.15
C MET A 102 -2.84 4.80 11.18
N GLU A 103 -3.06 4.44 12.45
CA GLU A 103 -3.33 5.41 13.52
C GLU A 103 -2.16 6.37 13.74
N ARG A 104 -0.91 5.87 13.74
CA ARG A 104 0.30 6.74 13.84
C ARG A 104 0.45 7.68 12.65
N SER A 105 -0.15 7.35 11.51
CA SER A 105 -0.10 8.14 10.29
C SER A 105 -1.30 9.08 10.16
N GLY A 106 -2.09 9.25 11.22
CA GLY A 106 -3.26 10.13 11.24
C GLY A 106 -4.54 9.48 10.69
N VAL A 107 -4.54 8.16 10.44
CA VAL A 107 -5.69 7.44 9.91
C VAL A 107 -6.43 6.72 11.05
N PRO A 108 -7.60 7.21 11.49
CA PRO A 108 -8.37 6.53 12.51
C PRO A 108 -8.88 5.17 11.99
N CYS A 109 -8.85 4.16 12.86
CA CYS A 109 -9.44 2.86 12.58
C CYS A 109 -10.90 2.80 13.07
N PHE A 110 -11.79 2.10 12.35
CA PHE A 110 -13.19 1.86 12.79
C PHE A 110 -13.63 0.42 12.47
N GLY A 111 -14.68 -0.04 13.14
CA GLY A 111 -15.27 -1.37 12.91
C GLY A 111 -16.40 -1.37 11.88
N GLU A 112 -16.88 -0.20 11.48
CA GLU A 112 -18.08 0.00 10.67
C GLU A 112 -17.82 1.12 9.66
N LEU A 113 -18.63 1.18 8.60
CA LEU A 113 -18.61 2.29 7.65
C LEU A 113 -18.94 3.60 8.36
N GLN A 114 -18.25 4.66 7.97
CA GLN A 114 -18.47 6.00 8.51
C GLN A 114 -19.12 6.86 7.44
N GLU A 115 -20.05 7.72 7.85
CA GLU A 115 -20.79 8.63 6.94
C GLU A 115 -20.00 9.90 6.60
N PHE A 116 -18.92 10.18 7.35
CA PHE A 116 -18.09 11.36 7.12
C PHE A 116 -17.04 11.15 6.02
N VAL A 117 -16.66 12.25 5.36
CA VAL A 117 -15.75 12.27 4.18
C VAL A 117 -14.27 12.05 4.55
N GLN A 118 -13.92 12.06 5.83
CA GLN A 118 -12.54 11.91 6.28
C GLN A 118 -11.94 10.54 5.95
N LEU A 119 -10.62 10.48 5.88
CA LEU A 119 -9.85 9.26 5.68
C LEU A 119 -9.96 8.34 6.91
N TYR A 120 -10.28 7.06 6.70
CA TYR A 120 -10.29 6.08 7.79
C TYR A 120 -10.00 4.65 7.33
N PHE A 121 -9.63 3.77 8.25
CA PHE A 121 -9.31 2.37 7.98
C PHE A 121 -10.27 1.41 8.66
N ILE A 122 -10.79 0.44 7.93
CA ILE A 122 -11.57 -0.67 8.49
C ILE A 122 -10.74 -1.96 8.45
N PRO A 123 -10.36 -2.53 9.60
CA PRO A 123 -9.64 -3.80 9.69
C PRO A 123 -10.40 -4.96 9.04
N SER A 124 -9.69 -5.89 8.41
CA SER A 124 -10.26 -7.03 7.69
C SER A 124 -11.21 -7.91 8.50
N ALA A 125 -10.98 -8.05 9.81
CA ALA A 125 -11.85 -8.82 10.69
C ALA A 125 -13.26 -8.21 10.82
N CYS A 126 -13.40 -6.90 10.62
CA CYS A 126 -14.66 -6.18 10.74
C CYS A 126 -15.53 -6.31 9.47
N TRP A 127 -14.92 -6.58 8.31
CA TRP A 127 -15.61 -6.64 7.03
C TRP A 127 -16.66 -7.74 6.92
N ARG A 128 -16.55 -8.83 7.70
CA ARG A 128 -17.59 -9.88 7.74
C ARG A 128 -18.95 -9.35 8.20
N LYS A 129 -18.97 -8.27 9.00
CA LYS A 129 -20.20 -7.63 9.48
C LYS A 129 -20.78 -6.64 8.49
N ILE A 130 -19.96 -6.18 7.53
CA ILE A 130 -20.33 -5.15 6.55
C ILE A 130 -20.82 -5.84 5.27
N VAL A 131 -20.02 -6.77 4.74
CA VAL A 131 -20.30 -7.49 3.48
C VAL A 131 -20.03 -8.97 3.65
N LEU A 132 -21.08 -9.77 3.49
CA LEU A 132 -20.97 -11.22 3.47
C LEU A 132 -20.15 -11.65 2.25
N GLY A 133 -19.11 -12.46 2.47
CA GLY A 133 -18.31 -13.02 1.37
C GLY A 133 -16.98 -12.32 1.07
N ILE A 134 -16.62 -11.22 1.75
CA ILE A 134 -15.21 -10.79 1.80
C ILE A 134 -14.45 -11.82 2.63
N LEU A 135 -13.87 -12.80 1.95
CA LEU A 135 -13.05 -13.82 2.59
C LEU A 135 -11.82 -13.14 3.16
N SER A 136 -11.59 -13.34 4.46
CA SER A 136 -10.36 -12.93 5.15
C SER A 136 -9.19 -13.69 4.54
N THR A 137 -8.68 -13.18 3.42
CA THR A 137 -7.45 -13.68 2.81
C THR A 137 -6.33 -13.56 3.84
N THR A 138 -5.31 -14.40 3.75
CA THR A 138 -4.26 -14.46 4.76
C THR A 138 -3.47 -13.15 4.91
N ARG A 139 -3.56 -12.22 3.95
CA ARG A 139 -2.77 -10.96 3.94
C ARG A 139 -3.59 -9.67 3.77
N PHE A 140 -4.87 -9.73 3.41
CA PHE A 140 -5.74 -8.53 3.28
C PHE A 140 -5.94 -7.83 4.62
N ALA A 141 -5.13 -6.85 4.99
CA ALA A 141 -5.16 -6.29 6.35
C ALA A 141 -6.47 -5.56 6.66
N GLY A 142 -7.08 -4.95 5.64
CA GLY A 142 -8.34 -4.20 5.72
C GLY A 142 -8.49 -3.27 4.53
N MET A 143 -9.40 -2.32 4.62
CA MET A 143 -9.66 -1.35 3.56
C MET A 143 -9.47 0.07 4.09
N LEU A 144 -8.77 0.89 3.31
CA LEU A 144 -8.62 2.31 3.54
C LEU A 144 -9.69 3.05 2.73
N MET A 145 -10.48 3.88 3.40
CA MET A 145 -11.61 4.63 2.86
C MET A 145 -11.22 6.10 2.76
N ALA A 146 -11.26 6.67 1.56
CA ALA A 146 -10.86 8.05 1.28
C ALA A 146 -11.83 8.70 0.27
N GLY A 147 -12.96 9.22 0.76
CA GLY A 147 -14.05 9.65 -0.11
C GLY A 147 -14.56 8.49 -0.98
N GLU A 148 -14.45 8.62 -2.30
CA GLU A 148 -14.82 7.56 -3.25
C GLU A 148 -13.75 6.47 -3.41
N GLU A 149 -12.51 6.77 -3.01
CA GLU A 149 -11.40 5.81 -3.12
C GLU A 149 -11.49 4.78 -1.99
N ARG A 150 -11.40 3.50 -2.38
CA ARG A 150 -11.47 2.35 -1.48
C ARG A 150 -10.28 1.45 -1.76
N LEU A 151 -9.21 1.61 -1.01
CA LEU A 151 -7.96 0.89 -1.25
C LEU A 151 -7.89 -0.36 -0.38
N ALA A 152 -7.82 -1.53 -1.02
CA ALA A 152 -7.57 -2.79 -0.32
C ALA A 152 -6.11 -2.82 0.15
N VAL A 153 -5.89 -2.91 1.46
CA VAL A 153 -4.57 -2.83 2.07
C VAL A 153 -3.99 -4.23 2.29
N TYR A 154 -2.75 -4.44 1.87
CA TYR A 154 -2.03 -5.70 2.05
C TYR A 154 -0.66 -5.46 2.67
N ASP A 155 -0.35 -6.20 3.75
CA ASP A 155 1.03 -6.35 4.22
C ASP A 155 1.69 -7.46 3.37
N ILE A 156 2.60 -7.04 2.50
CA ILE A 156 3.31 -7.95 1.59
C ILE A 156 4.72 -8.29 2.09
N GLY A 157 5.14 -7.76 3.25
CA GLY A 157 6.43 -8.06 3.85
C GLY A 157 7.61 -7.77 2.91
N ASP A 158 8.35 -8.82 2.52
CA ASP A 158 9.49 -8.73 1.60
C ASP A 158 9.11 -8.97 0.12
N GLY A 159 7.81 -8.99 -0.19
CA GLY A 159 7.28 -9.24 -1.52
C GLY A 159 7.30 -10.71 -1.94
N ARG A 160 7.91 -11.61 -1.16
CA ARG A 160 7.93 -13.06 -1.43
C ARG A 160 6.67 -13.71 -0.87
N ILE A 161 5.55 -13.46 -1.52
CA ILE A 161 4.26 -14.01 -1.10
C ILE A 161 3.70 -14.95 -2.15
N GLU A 162 2.96 -15.96 -1.70
CA GLU A 162 2.13 -16.79 -2.58
C GLU A 162 0.86 -16.02 -2.89
N TRP A 163 0.79 -15.45 -4.09
CA TRP A 163 -0.31 -14.60 -4.50
C TRP A 163 -1.57 -15.43 -4.82
N GLN A 164 -2.61 -15.34 -3.97
CA GLN A 164 -3.81 -16.16 -4.08
C GLN A 164 -4.90 -15.49 -4.93
N GLY A 165 -4.93 -15.81 -6.23
CA GLY A 165 -5.85 -15.18 -7.19
C GLY A 165 -7.36 -15.35 -6.94
N ARG A 166 -7.82 -16.32 -6.12
CA ARG A 166 -9.24 -16.49 -5.77
C ARG A 166 -9.75 -15.45 -4.77
N ALA A 167 -8.87 -14.96 -3.91
CA ALA A 167 -9.23 -14.09 -2.80
C ALA A 167 -9.41 -12.62 -3.24
N GLU A 168 -8.91 -12.29 -4.44
CA GLU A 168 -9.00 -10.97 -5.07
C GLU A 168 -10.37 -10.73 -5.72
N GLY A 169 -10.96 -11.79 -6.29
CA GLY A 169 -12.23 -11.69 -7.00
C GLY A 169 -13.35 -11.15 -6.12
N SER A 170 -13.38 -11.50 -4.82
CA SER A 170 -14.42 -11.01 -3.91
C SER A 170 -14.36 -9.52 -3.59
N LEU A 171 -13.17 -8.90 -3.62
CA LEU A 171 -12.99 -7.49 -3.26
C LEU A 171 -13.25 -6.54 -4.44
N PHE A 172 -12.94 -7.00 -5.65
CA PHE A 172 -13.04 -6.20 -6.88
C PHE A 172 -14.16 -6.68 -7.82
N HIS A 173 -14.80 -7.80 -7.50
CA HIS A 173 -15.93 -8.36 -8.25
C HIS A 173 -16.86 -9.13 -7.30
N PRO A 174 -17.58 -8.43 -6.42
CA PRO A 174 -18.42 -9.09 -5.41
C PRO A 174 -19.53 -9.88 -6.11
N ARG A 175 -19.41 -11.22 -6.16
CA ARG A 175 -20.52 -12.10 -6.60
C ARG A 175 -21.74 -12.02 -5.67
N TYR A 176 -21.57 -11.52 -4.44
CA TYR A 176 -22.57 -11.60 -3.37
C TYR A 176 -22.67 -10.32 -2.51
N GLY A 177 -22.26 -9.16 -3.02
CA GLY A 177 -22.23 -7.90 -2.26
C GLY A 177 -22.65 -6.68 -3.08
N SER A 178 -22.93 -5.56 -2.42
CA SER A 178 -23.25 -4.31 -3.11
C SER A 178 -21.99 -3.71 -3.77
N TYR A 179 -22.13 -3.11 -4.94
CA TYR A 179 -21.02 -2.43 -5.62
C TYR A 179 -20.44 -1.25 -4.81
N ALA A 180 -21.22 -0.71 -3.86
CA ALA A 180 -20.82 0.42 -3.00
C ALA A 180 -19.66 0.11 -2.03
N VAL A 181 -19.23 -1.15 -1.91
CA VAL A 181 -18.10 -1.57 -1.06
C VAL A 181 -16.93 -2.14 -1.85
N GLN A 182 -17.00 -2.09 -3.18
CA GLN A 182 -15.95 -2.59 -4.06
C GLN A 182 -14.69 -1.76 -3.92
N ALA A 183 -13.54 -2.43 -3.84
CA ALA A 183 -12.24 -1.75 -3.84
C ALA A 183 -11.97 -1.11 -5.22
N THR A 184 -11.51 0.14 -5.21
CA THR A 184 -11.11 0.92 -6.39
C THR A 184 -9.61 0.82 -6.66
N GLY A 185 -8.85 0.29 -5.69
CA GLY A 185 -7.40 0.22 -5.73
C GLY A 185 -6.81 -0.75 -4.71
N MET A 186 -5.49 -0.93 -4.80
CA MET A 186 -4.69 -1.66 -3.81
C MET A 186 -3.63 -0.74 -3.20
N LEU A 187 -3.37 -0.95 -1.91
CA LEU A 187 -2.27 -0.35 -1.19
C LEU A 187 -1.39 -1.46 -0.61
N LEU A 188 -0.23 -1.66 -1.24
CA LEU A 188 0.74 -2.66 -0.84
C LEU A 188 1.75 -2.03 0.11
N ILE A 189 1.97 -2.65 1.26
CA ILE A 189 2.92 -2.19 2.26
C ILE A 189 4.00 -3.26 2.40
N CYS A 190 5.22 -2.92 1.99
CA CYS A 190 6.39 -3.77 2.15
C CYS A 190 7.30 -3.26 3.27
N ARG A 191 8.26 -4.08 3.69
CA ARG A 191 9.26 -3.67 4.69
C ARG A 191 10.11 -2.51 4.16
N ASP A 192 10.54 -1.67 5.08
CA ASP A 192 11.51 -0.62 4.79
C ASP A 192 12.79 -1.20 4.17
N GLY A 193 13.39 -0.46 3.24
CA GLY A 193 14.58 -0.89 2.49
C GLY A 193 14.32 -1.89 1.35
N LEU A 194 13.12 -2.46 1.24
CA LEU A 194 12.80 -3.44 0.18
C LEU A 194 11.89 -2.88 -0.93
N ARG A 195 11.43 -1.63 -0.82
CA ARG A 195 10.44 -1.05 -1.74
C ARG A 195 10.81 -1.18 -3.22
N ASN A 196 12.00 -0.74 -3.61
CA ASN A 196 12.38 -0.71 -5.02
C ASN A 196 12.58 -2.12 -5.58
N SER A 197 13.19 -3.03 -4.82
CA SER A 197 13.37 -4.41 -5.26
C SER A 197 12.05 -5.19 -5.34
N VAL A 198 11.08 -4.86 -4.49
CA VAL A 198 9.72 -5.40 -4.56
C VAL A 198 8.97 -4.83 -5.76
N ALA A 199 9.01 -3.51 -5.97
CA ALA A 199 8.40 -2.84 -7.12
C ALA A 199 8.92 -3.43 -8.45
N GLU A 200 10.25 -3.53 -8.59
CA GLU A 200 10.92 -4.13 -9.73
C GLU A 200 10.37 -5.53 -10.04
N GLN A 201 10.30 -6.40 -9.03
CA GLN A 201 9.82 -7.76 -9.21
C GLN A 201 8.38 -7.81 -9.70
N ILE A 202 7.50 -6.99 -9.11
CA ILE A 202 6.08 -6.92 -9.48
C ILE A 202 5.90 -6.40 -10.91
N ILE A 203 6.60 -5.32 -11.26
CA ILE A 203 6.55 -4.70 -12.60
C ILE A 203 7.09 -5.68 -13.64
N ARG A 204 8.28 -6.25 -13.42
CA ARG A 204 8.91 -7.20 -14.36
C ARG A 204 8.06 -8.45 -14.55
N TYR A 205 7.50 -9.01 -13.47
CA TYR A 205 6.62 -10.17 -13.60
C TYR A 205 5.37 -9.85 -14.41
N THR A 206 4.75 -8.71 -14.14
CA THR A 206 3.53 -8.29 -14.82
C THR A 206 3.80 -8.02 -16.30
N MET A 207 4.89 -7.31 -16.64
CA MET A 207 5.30 -7.05 -18.01
C MET A 207 5.60 -8.34 -18.80
N TRP A 208 6.32 -9.28 -18.18
CA TRP A 208 6.59 -10.60 -18.75
C TRP A 208 5.30 -11.37 -19.05
N GLN A 209 4.40 -11.46 -18.07
CA GLN A 209 3.13 -12.19 -18.21
C GLN A 209 2.22 -11.59 -19.29
N ARG A 210 2.25 -10.26 -19.46
CA ARG A 210 1.51 -9.56 -20.54
C ARG A 210 2.17 -9.70 -21.91
N ARG A 211 3.26 -10.47 -22.01
CA ARG A 211 4.10 -10.63 -23.22
C ARG A 211 4.67 -9.31 -23.75
N GLN A 212 4.72 -8.27 -22.93
CA GLN A 212 5.21 -6.95 -23.34
C GLN A 212 6.74 -6.89 -23.45
N LEU A 213 7.44 -7.83 -22.80
CA LEU A 213 8.90 -8.03 -22.93
C LEU A 213 9.30 -8.99 -24.04
N LEU A 214 8.33 -9.69 -24.66
CA LEU A 214 8.59 -10.89 -25.45
C LEU A 214 8.56 -10.67 -26.96
N CYS A 215 8.53 -9.42 -27.44
CA CYS A 215 8.19 -9.20 -28.85
C CYS A 215 9.29 -9.55 -29.85
N ASP A 216 10.56 -9.65 -29.47
CA ASP A 216 11.62 -9.89 -30.46
C ASP A 216 12.55 -11.08 -30.17
N ARG A 217 12.45 -11.72 -28.99
CA ARG A 217 13.21 -12.95 -28.68
C ARG A 217 12.40 -13.89 -27.78
N LEU A 218 12.48 -15.18 -28.08
CA LEU A 218 12.22 -16.24 -27.10
C LEU A 218 13.23 -16.03 -25.96
N PRO A 219 12.77 -15.69 -24.76
CA PRO A 219 13.67 -15.31 -23.68
C PRO A 219 14.47 -16.53 -23.27
N ALA A 220 15.80 -16.38 -23.18
CA ALA A 220 16.65 -17.42 -22.64
C ALA A 220 16.18 -17.73 -21.21
N GLN A 221 16.33 -18.98 -20.75
CA GLN A 221 15.92 -19.41 -19.40
C GLN A 221 16.54 -18.55 -18.27
N ARG A 222 17.59 -17.76 -18.57
CA ARG A 222 18.28 -16.79 -17.72
C ARG A 222 17.58 -15.42 -17.61
N GLU A 223 16.74 -15.04 -18.57
CA GLU A 223 15.94 -13.80 -18.59
C GLU A 223 14.57 -13.97 -17.93
N ARG A 224 14.10 -15.21 -17.81
CA ARG A 224 13.00 -15.56 -16.91
C ARG A 224 13.43 -15.11 -15.51
N PRO A 225 12.67 -14.27 -14.79
CA PRO A 225 13.17 -13.77 -13.51
C PRO A 225 13.43 -14.92 -12.52
N VAL A 226 14.71 -15.24 -12.32
CA VAL A 226 15.19 -16.52 -11.74
C VAL A 226 15.04 -16.55 -10.21
N ARG A 227 14.40 -15.56 -9.59
CA ARG A 227 14.26 -15.49 -8.12
C ARG A 227 12.84 -15.26 -7.68
N TRP A 228 11.91 -16.12 -8.10
CA TRP A 228 10.56 -16.04 -7.58
C TRP A 228 10.27 -17.16 -6.60
N SER A 229 9.75 -16.73 -5.44
CA SER A 229 8.89 -17.54 -4.61
C SER A 229 7.78 -18.17 -5.45
N ARG A 230 7.18 -19.23 -4.95
CA ARG A 230 6.00 -19.86 -5.54
C ARG A 230 4.89 -18.78 -5.70
N ALA A 231 4.69 -18.25 -6.92
CA ALA A 231 3.68 -17.26 -7.35
C ALA A 231 3.84 -15.77 -6.91
N PRO A 232 4.65 -14.95 -7.60
CA PRO A 232 4.75 -13.50 -7.35
C PRO A 232 3.46 -12.73 -7.71
N ILE A 233 3.31 -11.50 -7.17
CA ILE A 233 2.15 -10.63 -7.36
C ILE A 233 1.98 -10.26 -8.83
N ARG A 234 0.81 -10.56 -9.42
CA ARG A 234 0.46 -10.21 -10.79
C ARG A 234 -0.56 -9.06 -10.82
N LEU A 235 -0.21 -7.94 -11.44
CA LEU A 235 -1.13 -6.80 -11.53
C LEU A 235 -2.18 -6.99 -12.66
N ARG A 236 -3.46 -6.82 -12.32
CA ARG A 236 -4.60 -6.94 -13.24
C ARG A 236 -5.26 -5.58 -13.45
N LYS A 237 -5.87 -5.39 -14.63
CA LYS A 237 -6.60 -4.16 -14.99
C LYS A 237 -7.70 -3.82 -13.98
N LEU A 238 -8.37 -4.84 -13.45
CA LEU A 238 -9.49 -4.69 -12.51
C LEU A 238 -9.10 -4.02 -11.18
N TYR A 239 -7.81 -3.94 -10.85
CA TYR A 239 -7.39 -3.26 -9.63
C TYR A 239 -7.49 -1.75 -9.74
N GLY A 240 -7.57 -1.17 -10.95
CA GLY A 240 -7.58 0.27 -11.16
C GLY A 240 -6.21 0.90 -10.88
N ARG A 241 -5.83 0.95 -9.60
CA ARG A 241 -4.57 1.54 -9.11
C ARG A 241 -3.88 0.63 -8.10
N VAL A 242 -2.55 0.57 -8.12
CA VAL A 242 -1.78 -0.28 -7.20
C VAL A 242 -0.60 0.47 -6.63
N TYR A 243 -0.80 1.06 -5.46
CA TYR A 243 0.23 1.83 -4.76
C TYR A 243 1.15 0.93 -3.95
N LEU A 244 2.44 1.30 -3.89
CA LEU A 244 3.43 0.62 -3.06
C LEU A 244 4.14 1.60 -2.13
N THR A 245 4.08 1.32 -0.83
CA THR A 245 4.74 2.11 0.22
C THR A 245 5.38 1.23 1.29
N THR A 246 6.00 1.86 2.28
CA THR A 246 6.62 1.22 3.45
C THR A 246 6.16 1.91 4.73
N PRO A 247 6.28 1.25 5.90
CA PRO A 247 5.90 1.87 7.18
C PRO A 247 6.51 3.26 7.41
N SER A 248 7.80 3.46 7.10
CA SER A 248 8.44 4.76 7.31
C SER A 248 7.98 5.87 6.36
N ARG A 249 7.48 5.51 5.16
CA ARG A 249 7.05 6.47 4.13
C ARG A 249 5.53 6.65 4.07
N PHE A 250 4.79 5.78 4.75
CA PHE A 250 3.35 5.63 4.59
C PHE A 250 2.59 6.95 4.66
N ARG A 251 2.82 7.78 5.69
CA ARG A 251 2.12 9.06 5.85
C ARG A 251 2.31 9.98 4.64
N ARG A 252 3.56 10.17 4.22
CA ARG A 252 3.91 11.03 3.08
C ARG A 252 3.38 10.46 1.76
N ASP A 253 3.51 9.15 1.55
CA ASP A 253 3.02 8.53 0.31
C ASP A 253 1.48 8.55 0.25
N LEU A 254 0.80 8.47 1.40
CA LEU A 254 -0.65 8.62 1.51
C LEU A 254 -1.12 10.02 1.11
N GLU A 255 -0.47 11.08 1.59
CA GLU A 255 -0.77 12.46 1.16
C GLU A 255 -0.66 12.60 -0.36
N ARG A 256 0.36 11.98 -0.96
CA ARG A 256 0.53 11.97 -2.43
C ARG A 256 -0.58 11.19 -3.13
N ILE A 257 -0.97 10.02 -2.62
CA ILE A 257 -2.09 9.23 -3.17
C ILE A 257 -3.36 10.09 -3.24
N LEU A 258 -3.66 10.81 -2.17
CA LEU A 258 -4.84 11.68 -2.08
C LEU A 258 -4.75 12.90 -3.00
N ALA A 259 -3.55 13.40 -3.28
CA ALA A 259 -3.32 14.51 -4.20
C ALA A 259 -3.43 14.13 -5.69
N VAL A 260 -3.23 12.85 -6.05
CA VAL A 260 -3.18 12.40 -7.46
C VAL A 260 -4.36 12.90 -8.32
N PRO A 261 -5.64 12.81 -7.89
CA PRO A 261 -6.74 13.32 -8.71
C PRO A 261 -6.66 14.82 -9.00
N GLY A 262 -6.19 15.62 -8.03
CA GLY A 262 -5.97 17.05 -8.21
C GLY A 262 -4.81 17.34 -9.16
N GLU A 263 -3.72 16.58 -9.03
CA GLU A 263 -2.55 16.69 -9.90
C GLU A 263 -2.87 16.30 -11.34
N ILE A 264 -3.65 15.23 -11.56
CA ILE A 264 -4.12 14.86 -12.91
C ILE A 264 -4.88 16.02 -13.54
N ARG A 265 -5.83 16.63 -12.81
CA ARG A 265 -6.60 17.79 -13.33
C ARG A 265 -5.70 18.98 -13.64
N ALA A 266 -4.77 19.31 -12.74
CA ALA A 266 -3.84 20.43 -12.93
C ALA A 266 -2.93 20.23 -14.15
N ARG A 267 -2.47 19.01 -14.41
CA ARG A 267 -1.61 18.69 -15.57
C ARG A 267 -2.38 18.59 -16.88
N CYS A 268 -3.61 18.07 -16.81
CA CYS A 268 -4.53 18.02 -17.94
C CYS A 268 -4.80 19.44 -18.47
N GLY A 269 -5.09 20.40 -17.57
CA GLY A 269 -5.41 21.78 -17.94
C GLY A 269 -6.77 21.88 -18.67
N ASP A 270 -7.09 23.08 -19.16
CA ASP A 270 -8.39 23.34 -19.79
C ASP A 270 -8.49 22.76 -21.22
N ASP A 271 -7.37 22.68 -21.93
CA ASP A 271 -7.29 22.15 -23.31
C ASP A 271 -7.05 20.63 -23.37
N GLY A 272 -6.90 19.98 -22.22
CA GLY A 272 -6.65 18.54 -22.12
C GLY A 272 -7.93 17.73 -21.91
N ILE A 273 -7.86 16.45 -22.24
CA ILE A 273 -8.96 15.49 -22.03
C ILE A 273 -8.53 14.45 -21.00
N PRO A 274 -9.26 14.27 -19.89
CA PRO A 274 -8.99 13.19 -18.93
C PRO A 274 -9.31 11.84 -19.58
N LEU A 275 -8.40 10.88 -19.43
CA LEU A 275 -8.58 9.54 -19.99
C LEU A 275 -9.15 8.58 -18.93
N HIS A 276 -10.14 7.79 -19.35
CA HIS A 276 -10.80 6.82 -18.46
C HIS A 276 -10.14 5.44 -18.45
N ASP A 277 -9.41 5.06 -19.51
CA ASP A 277 -8.65 3.80 -19.52
C ASP A 277 -7.23 4.04 -18.99
N PRO A 278 -6.87 3.52 -17.80
CA PRO A 278 -5.54 3.70 -17.23
C PRO A 278 -4.41 3.15 -18.11
N ALA A 279 -4.73 2.26 -19.07
CA ALA A 279 -3.77 1.75 -20.04
C ALA A 279 -3.34 2.77 -21.09
N GLN A 280 -4.15 3.82 -21.31
CA GLN A 280 -3.86 4.87 -22.29
C GLN A 280 -3.11 6.05 -21.67
N GLY A 281 -3.32 6.33 -20.38
CA GLY A 281 -2.77 7.49 -19.68
C GLY A 281 -3.80 8.03 -18.69
N ASP A 282 -3.44 9.08 -17.96
CA ASP A 282 -4.39 9.82 -17.10
C ASP A 282 -5.06 10.96 -17.86
N TYR A 283 -4.38 11.53 -18.86
CA TYR A 283 -4.93 12.56 -19.75
C TYR A 283 -4.24 12.55 -21.12
N GLU A 284 -4.88 13.21 -22.09
CA GLU A 284 -4.32 13.55 -23.39
C GLU A 284 -4.35 15.08 -23.56
N ARG A 285 -3.23 15.68 -23.98
CA ARG A 285 -3.12 17.11 -24.25
C ARG A 285 -2.26 17.33 -25.49
N GLY A 286 -2.87 17.86 -26.55
CA GLY A 286 -2.23 17.95 -27.86
C GLY A 286 -1.77 16.56 -28.33
N ASN A 287 -0.47 16.41 -28.60
CA ASN A 287 0.11 15.14 -29.03
C ASN A 287 0.66 14.30 -27.87
N TYR A 288 0.41 14.67 -26.61
CA TYR A 288 0.96 13.96 -25.45
C TYR A 288 -0.10 13.23 -24.65
N ARG A 289 0.19 11.99 -24.26
CA ARG A 289 -0.51 11.29 -23.19
C ARG A 289 0.33 11.27 -21.92
N GLY A 290 -0.26 11.79 -20.84
CA GLY A 290 0.43 11.95 -19.57
C GLY A 290 0.10 10.87 -18.55
N PHE A 291 1.12 10.40 -17.84
CA PHE A 291 1.01 9.48 -16.71
C PHE A 291 1.48 10.19 -15.42
N VAL A 292 0.60 10.40 -14.45
CA VAL A 292 0.89 11.04 -13.16
C VAL A 292 1.09 9.98 -12.07
N CYS A 293 2.35 9.66 -11.75
CA CYS A 293 2.75 8.56 -10.88
C CYS A 293 3.50 9.04 -9.61
N TYR A 294 2.82 9.77 -8.71
CA TYR A 294 3.46 10.36 -7.52
C TYR A 294 3.58 9.45 -6.28
N ALA A 295 3.01 8.25 -6.29
CA ALA A 295 2.98 7.37 -5.13
C ALA A 295 3.35 5.90 -5.45
N ALA A 296 4.29 5.70 -6.37
CA ALA A 296 4.61 4.39 -6.95
C ALA A 296 3.36 3.55 -7.28
N ASP A 297 2.50 4.08 -8.15
CA ASP A 297 1.45 3.27 -8.76
C ASP A 297 2.08 2.28 -9.74
N LEU A 298 2.32 1.07 -9.26
CA LEU A 298 3.03 0.02 -9.99
C LEU A 298 2.31 -0.35 -11.29
N LEU A 299 0.98 -0.30 -11.28
CA LEU A 299 0.18 -0.62 -12.46
C LEU A 299 0.34 0.46 -13.53
N LYS A 300 0.47 1.73 -13.12
CA LYS A 300 0.75 2.85 -14.01
C LYS A 300 2.12 2.74 -14.67
N TYR A 301 3.17 2.35 -13.94
CA TYR A 301 4.47 2.04 -14.54
C TYR A 301 4.37 0.94 -15.61
N VAL A 302 3.63 -0.14 -15.32
CA VAL A 302 3.40 -1.22 -16.30
C VAL A 302 2.71 -0.69 -17.56
N TYR A 303 1.71 0.18 -17.41
CA TYR A 303 1.02 0.77 -18.56
C TYR A 303 1.91 1.72 -19.36
N PHE A 304 2.65 2.59 -18.68
CA PHE A 304 3.61 3.49 -19.30
C PHE A 304 4.65 2.72 -20.13
N PHE A 305 5.35 1.75 -19.54
CA PHE A 305 6.34 0.94 -20.28
C PHE A 305 5.71 0.16 -21.44
N SER A 306 4.49 -0.35 -21.26
CA SER A 306 3.76 -1.03 -22.34
C SER A 306 3.42 -0.09 -23.49
N ALA A 307 3.03 1.15 -23.20
CA ALA A 307 2.67 2.16 -24.19
C ALA A 307 3.89 2.65 -24.97
N VAL A 308 5.01 2.91 -24.28
CA VAL A 308 6.29 3.28 -24.89
C VAL A 308 6.80 2.16 -25.79
N ARG A 309 6.81 0.90 -25.33
CA ARG A 309 7.22 -0.23 -26.18
C ARG A 309 6.32 -0.41 -27.40
N ALA A 310 5.02 -0.17 -27.28
CA ALA A 310 4.12 -0.21 -28.42
C ALA A 310 4.46 0.90 -29.45
N LEU A 311 4.81 2.09 -28.97
CA LEU A 311 5.25 3.20 -29.83
C LEU A 311 6.58 2.90 -30.53
N MET A 312 7.59 2.40 -29.82
CA MET A 312 8.87 1.98 -30.42
C MET A 312 8.64 1.03 -31.61
N ARG A 313 7.78 0.02 -31.44
CA ARG A 313 7.45 -0.93 -32.53
C ARG A 313 6.78 -0.26 -33.73
N MET A 314 5.91 0.72 -33.50
CA MET A 314 5.25 1.45 -34.59
C MET A 314 6.24 2.34 -35.34
N LEU A 315 7.24 2.89 -34.66
CA LEU A 315 8.30 3.70 -35.27
C LEU A 315 9.29 2.84 -36.06
N ASP A 316 9.55 1.61 -35.61
CA ASP A 316 10.42 0.65 -36.30
C ASP A 316 9.74 -0.06 -37.49
N ALA A 317 8.41 0.04 -37.61
CA ALA A 317 7.64 -0.68 -38.63
C ALA A 317 7.79 -0.04 -40.03
N PRO A 318 8.35 -0.75 -41.02
CA PRO A 318 8.57 -0.19 -42.35
C PRO A 318 7.25 0.13 -43.05
N GLY A 319 7.16 1.31 -43.66
CA GLY A 319 6.00 1.75 -44.44
C GLY A 319 4.84 2.33 -43.64
N THR A 320 4.98 2.50 -42.32
CA THR A 320 3.97 3.15 -41.46
C THR A 320 4.35 4.60 -41.22
N GLN A 321 3.43 5.55 -41.38
CA GLN A 321 3.69 6.92 -40.97
C GLN A 321 3.81 6.96 -39.43
N PRO A 322 4.90 7.49 -38.88
CA PRO A 322 5.11 7.50 -37.44
C PRO A 322 3.99 8.31 -36.76
N PRO A 323 3.34 7.78 -35.71
CA PRO A 323 2.29 8.52 -35.03
C PRO A 323 2.85 9.80 -34.42
N ALA A 324 2.08 10.88 -34.44
CA ALA A 324 2.45 12.13 -33.78
C ALA A 324 2.40 12.01 -32.24
N LEU A 325 1.68 11.01 -31.73
CA LEU A 325 1.51 10.78 -30.30
C LEU A 325 2.84 10.51 -29.59
N ARG A 326 3.02 11.15 -28.44
CA ARG A 326 4.16 11.02 -27.53
C ARG A 326 3.67 10.81 -26.10
N TYR A 327 4.58 10.45 -25.21
CA TYR A 327 4.27 10.16 -23.82
C TYR A 327 5.04 11.05 -22.86
N GLU A 328 4.38 11.42 -21.78
CA GLU A 328 5.02 12.08 -20.66
C GLU A 328 4.71 11.33 -19.36
N ILE A 329 5.67 11.28 -18.44
CA ILE A 329 5.47 10.70 -17.12
C ILE A 329 5.95 11.66 -16.03
N TYR A 330 5.11 11.83 -15.01
CA TYR A 330 5.38 12.63 -13.83
C TYR A 330 5.62 11.69 -12.66
N ILE A 331 6.82 11.71 -12.08
CA ILE A 331 7.21 10.84 -10.97
C ILE A 331 7.71 11.66 -9.81
N HIS A 332 7.79 11.06 -8.62
CA HIS A 332 8.55 11.64 -7.52
C HIS A 332 10.01 11.17 -7.59
N GLU A 333 10.95 12.00 -7.16
CA GLU A 333 12.40 11.70 -7.13
C GLU A 333 12.72 10.31 -6.51
N GLY A 334 12.10 9.96 -5.38
CA GLY A 334 12.31 8.66 -4.74
C GLY A 334 11.86 7.43 -5.55
N ASP A 335 11.22 7.64 -6.70
CA ASP A 335 10.71 6.61 -7.62
C ASP A 335 11.46 6.59 -8.95
N GLU A 336 12.46 7.45 -9.14
CA GLU A 336 13.26 7.55 -10.37
C GLU A 336 13.97 6.23 -10.71
N GLY A 337 14.46 5.51 -9.70
CA GLY A 337 15.06 4.20 -9.88
C GLY A 337 14.12 3.15 -10.49
N LEU A 338 12.80 3.38 -10.48
CA LEU A 338 11.84 2.50 -11.16
C LEU A 338 11.78 2.74 -12.68
N LEU A 339 12.13 3.94 -13.17
CA LEU A 339 12.22 4.21 -14.61
C LEU A 339 13.38 3.45 -15.24
N ALA A 340 14.50 3.30 -14.51
CA ALA A 340 15.68 2.57 -14.96
C ALA A 340 15.46 1.06 -15.18
N LEU A 341 14.25 0.53 -14.93
CA LEU A 341 13.91 -0.87 -15.17
C LEU A 341 13.99 -1.26 -16.65
N TYR A 342 13.67 -0.32 -17.54
CA TYR A 342 13.68 -0.48 -19.00
C TYR A 342 14.34 0.75 -19.64
N PRO A 343 15.69 0.82 -19.63
CA PRO A 343 16.42 1.99 -20.13
C PRO A 343 16.15 2.25 -21.62
N ASP A 344 15.93 1.19 -22.40
CA ASP A 344 15.53 1.26 -23.80
C ASP A 344 14.24 2.07 -24.03
N CYS A 345 13.33 2.08 -23.06
CA CYS A 345 12.12 2.90 -23.12
C CYS A 345 12.42 4.39 -22.90
N LEU A 346 13.48 4.72 -22.16
CA LEU A 346 13.83 6.10 -21.81
C LEU A 346 14.59 6.82 -22.93
N ASP A 347 15.25 6.06 -23.81
CA ASP A 347 16.00 6.59 -24.95
C ASP A 347 15.09 7.00 -26.13
N LEU A 348 13.77 6.80 -26.02
CA LEU A 348 12.82 7.12 -27.08
C LEU A 348 12.64 8.62 -27.27
N GLU A 349 12.88 9.10 -28.50
CA GLU A 349 12.72 10.51 -28.85
C GLU A 349 11.27 11.01 -28.68
N GLY A 350 11.13 12.16 -28.02
CA GLY A 350 9.83 12.76 -27.69
C GLY A 350 9.18 12.22 -26.42
N LEU A 351 9.87 11.37 -25.66
CA LEU A 351 9.49 11.05 -24.29
C LEU A 351 9.87 12.18 -23.33
N ASN A 352 8.93 12.66 -22.52
CA ASN A 352 9.21 13.65 -21.48
C ASN A 352 9.09 13.04 -20.08
N ILE A 353 10.12 13.19 -19.25
CA ILE A 353 10.15 12.71 -17.87
C ILE A 353 10.21 13.92 -16.94
N TYR A 354 9.21 14.05 -16.08
CA TYR A 354 9.13 15.12 -15.11
C TYR A 354 9.28 14.57 -13.70
N VAL A 355 10.35 14.99 -13.02
CA VAL A 355 10.57 14.66 -11.61
C VAL A 355 10.01 15.77 -10.74
N TYR A 356 8.95 15.46 -10.00
CA TYR A 356 8.36 16.39 -9.04
C TYR A 356 9.29 16.57 -7.84
N GLN A 357 9.70 17.82 -7.63
CA GLN A 357 10.32 18.27 -6.40
C GLN A 357 9.25 18.98 -5.56
N PRO A 358 8.89 18.46 -4.38
CA PRO A 358 8.04 19.21 -3.46
C PRO A 358 8.73 20.54 -3.14
N LYS A 359 7.98 21.65 -3.15
CA LYS A 359 8.49 22.91 -2.59
C LYS A 359 8.93 22.62 -1.16
N GLU A 360 10.19 22.93 -0.83
CA GLU A 360 10.63 22.91 0.56
C GLU A 360 9.68 23.79 1.36
N ASP A 361 9.07 23.22 2.39
CA ASP A 361 8.32 24.02 3.35
C ASP A 361 9.37 24.86 4.10
N PRO A 362 9.37 26.20 3.98
CA PRO A 362 10.34 27.03 4.71
C PRO A 362 10.12 26.99 6.24
N ALA A 363 9.08 26.30 6.72
CA ALA A 363 8.79 26.08 8.13
C ALA A 363 9.19 24.64 8.56
N GLY A 364 10.49 24.36 8.52
CA GLY A 364 11.07 23.26 9.30
C GLY A 364 11.12 23.63 10.78
N HIS A 365 10.01 23.47 11.51
CA HIS A 365 9.97 23.51 12.98
C HIS A 365 9.19 22.33 13.56
#